data_AF-A0AB38S7M2-F1
#
_entry.id   AF-A0AB38S7M2-F1
#
_cell.length_a   1.000
_cell.length_b   1.000
_cell.length_c   1.000
_cell.angle_alpha   90.00
_cell.angle_beta   90.00
_cell.angle_gamma   90.00
#
_symmetry.space_group_name_H-M   'P 1'
#
loop_
_entity.id
_entity.type
_entity.pdbx_description
1 polymer ?
#
loop_
_entity_poly.entity_id
_entity_poly.type
_entity_poly.pdbx_seq_one_letter_code
_entity_poly.pdbx_strand_id
1 'polypeptide(L)'
;MDLFTPVVHDASQHPNFRAILARPNGYNCDVLNDWARGFKDRDGKFVGEFQRTFDTCFWELHLFAVLKQYGLSADFSNRAPDFYVTSHGGFNIEATVPLHATGSTLPTTKPLERFLRI
;
A
#
# COMPACT_ATOMS: atom_id res chain seq x y z
N MET A 1 -6.81 -1.70 10.27
CA MET A 1 -5.39 -1.30 10.44
C MET A 1 -5.36 0.22 10.39
N ASP A 2 -4.62 0.87 11.29
CA ASP A 2 -4.45 2.32 11.27
C ASP A 2 -3.20 2.67 10.46
N LEU A 3 -3.40 3.28 9.29
CA LEU A 3 -2.31 3.66 8.40
C LEU A 3 -1.69 5.02 8.72
N PHE A 4 -2.42 5.90 9.40
CA PHE A 4 -2.15 7.33 9.42
C PHE A 4 -1.59 7.85 10.74
N THR A 5 -1.80 7.15 11.85
CA THR A 5 -1.09 7.47 13.10
C THR A 5 0.41 7.18 12.93
N PRO A 6 1.30 8.19 13.05
CA PRO A 6 2.72 7.97 12.91
C PRO A 6 3.26 6.98 13.95
N VAL A 7 3.94 5.93 13.48
CA VAL A 7 4.65 4.94 14.31
C VAL A 7 6.16 4.94 14.05
N VAL A 8 6.61 5.70 13.05
CA VAL A 8 8.02 5.88 12.70
C VAL A 8 8.42 7.34 12.87
N HIS A 9 9.68 7.57 13.25
CA HIS A 9 10.22 8.91 13.46
C HIS A 9 10.14 9.74 12.16
N ASP A 10 9.88 11.05 12.27
CA ASP A 10 9.66 11.95 11.14
C ASP A 10 10.77 11.91 10.09
N ALA A 11 12.03 11.77 10.52
CA ALA A 11 13.19 11.66 9.64
C ALA A 11 13.20 10.38 8.78
N SER A 12 12.45 9.35 9.18
CA SER A 12 12.30 8.08 8.47
C SER A 12 11.01 8.01 7.65
N GLN A 13 10.14 9.02 7.72
CA GLN A 13 8.89 9.03 6.97
C GLN A 13 9.14 9.35 5.49
N HIS A 14 8.47 8.60 4.63
CA HIS A 14 8.49 8.83 3.19
C HIS A 14 7.84 10.18 2.84
N PRO A 15 8.35 10.94 1.85
CA PRO A 15 7.74 12.20 1.41
C PRO A 15 6.25 12.08 1.06
N ASN A 16 5.82 11.00 0.41
CA ASN A 16 4.41 10.78 0.06
C ASN A 16 3.53 10.57 1.31
N PHE A 17 4.02 9.86 2.33
CA PHE A 17 3.31 9.72 3.59
C PHE A 17 3.15 11.07 4.30
N ARG A 18 4.24 11.86 4.38
CA ARG A 18 4.20 13.21 4.94
C ARG A 18 3.25 14.13 4.18
N ALA A 19 3.18 14.01 2.85
CA ALA A 19 2.27 14.81 2.03
C ALA A 19 0.80 14.51 2.35
N ILE A 20 0.46 13.24 2.61
CA ILE A 20 -0.89 12.82 3.05
C ILE A 20 -1.21 13.45 4.42
N LEU A 21 -0.29 13.40 5.39
CA LEU A 21 -0.51 13.98 6.71
C LEU A 21 -0.59 15.51 6.72
N ALA A 22 0.20 16.17 5.87
CA ALA A 22 0.23 17.63 5.79
C ALA A 22 -1.03 18.22 5.13
N ARG A 23 -1.67 17.45 4.24
CA ARG A 23 -2.88 17.84 3.52
C ARG A 23 -3.86 16.67 3.48
N PRO A 24 -4.45 16.31 4.62
CA PRO A 24 -5.38 15.19 4.68
C PRO A 24 -6.60 15.51 3.83
N ASN A 25 -6.79 14.71 2.78
CA ASN A 25 -8.00 14.72 1.98
C ASN A 25 -8.86 13.55 2.47
N GLY A 26 -9.99 13.85 3.10
CA GLY A 26 -10.89 12.84 3.69
C GLY A 26 -11.25 11.73 2.70
N TYR A 27 -11.55 12.09 1.44
CA TYR A 27 -11.85 11.12 0.40
C TYR A 27 -10.68 10.17 0.12
N ASN A 28 -9.45 10.69 0.01
CA ASN A 28 -8.28 9.86 -0.25
C ASN A 28 -7.96 8.92 0.93
N CYS A 29 -8.10 9.43 2.16
CA CYS A 29 -7.92 8.63 3.36
C CYS A 29 -8.98 7.54 3.47
N ASP A 30 -10.24 7.84 3.12
CA ASP A 30 -11.34 6.87 3.11
C ASP A 30 -11.10 5.76 2.09
N VAL A 31 -10.60 6.09 0.89
CA VAL A 31 -10.25 5.08 -0.12
C VAL A 31 -9.15 4.15 0.39
N LEU A 32 -8.06 4.70 0.95
CA LEU A 32 -6.97 3.89 1.51
C LEU A 32 -7.42 3.01 2.68
N ASN A 33 -8.28 3.54 3.56
CA ASN A 33 -8.89 2.78 4.65
C ASN A 33 -9.78 1.66 4.12
N ASP A 34 -10.54 1.91 3.05
CA ASP A 34 -11.33 0.86 2.41
C ASP A 34 -10.45 -0.22 1.77
N TRP A 35 -9.39 0.17 1.06
CA TRP A 35 -8.42 -0.78 0.51
C TRP A 35 -7.79 -1.65 1.61
N ALA A 36 -7.43 -1.06 2.76
CA ALA A 36 -6.87 -1.79 3.91
C ALA A 36 -7.89 -2.69 4.63
N ARG A 37 -9.18 -2.56 4.36
CA ARG A 37 -10.22 -3.38 4.99
C ARG A 37 -10.09 -4.84 4.54
N GLY A 38 -9.73 -5.70 5.47
CA GLY A 38 -9.52 -7.13 5.22
C GLY A 38 -8.07 -7.49 4.90
N PHE A 39 -7.20 -6.51 4.65
CA PHE A 39 -5.76 -6.72 4.51
C PHE A 39 -5.18 -7.22 5.84
N LYS A 40 -4.27 -8.20 5.78
CA LYS A 40 -3.64 -8.79 6.97
C LYS A 40 -2.20 -8.30 7.10
N ASP A 41 -1.95 -7.48 8.12
CA ASP A 41 -0.60 -7.20 8.58
C ASP A 41 -0.05 -8.42 9.33
N ARG A 42 0.64 -9.30 8.58
CA ARG A 42 1.04 -10.65 9.03
C ARG A 42 2.05 -10.63 10.18
N ASP A 43 2.88 -9.59 10.25
CA ASP A 43 3.96 -9.51 11.24
C ASP A 43 4.03 -8.18 11.99
N GLY A 44 3.02 -7.32 11.82
CA GLY A 44 2.89 -6.05 12.54
C GLY A 44 3.80 -4.95 12.01
N LYS A 45 4.42 -5.14 10.83
CA LYS A 45 5.35 -4.18 10.25
C LYS A 45 4.74 -3.33 9.15
N PHE A 46 3.62 -3.76 8.58
CA PHE A 46 3.05 -3.12 7.39
C PHE A 46 2.81 -1.63 7.61
N VAL A 47 2.27 -1.22 8.77
CA VAL A 47 2.04 0.22 9.06
C VAL A 47 3.37 0.99 9.06
N GLY A 48 4.40 0.46 9.69
CA GLY A 48 5.71 1.11 9.73
C GLY A 48 6.38 1.15 8.35
N GLU A 49 6.21 0.12 7.53
CA GLU A 49 6.71 0.07 6.16
C GLU A 49 5.92 1.01 5.24
N PHE A 50 4.60 1.08 5.37
CA PHE A 50 3.78 2.07 4.66
C PHE A 50 4.27 3.50 4.92
N GLN A 51 4.76 3.78 6.13
CA GLN A 51 5.32 5.08 6.50
C GLN A 51 6.75 5.30 6.00
N ARG A 52 7.58 4.26 5.83
CA ARG A 52 9.00 4.37 5.41
C ARG A 52 9.22 4.13 3.91
N THR A 53 8.59 3.09 3.38
CA THR A 53 8.71 2.54 2.01
C THR A 53 7.35 2.60 1.30
N PHE A 54 6.78 3.81 1.25
CA PHE A 54 5.40 4.07 0.85
C PHE A 54 5.02 3.44 -0.49
N ASP A 55 5.85 3.57 -1.52
CA ASP A 55 5.47 3.17 -2.89
C ASP A 55 5.26 1.65 -3.01
N THR A 56 6.07 0.84 -2.32
CA THR A 56 5.92 -0.63 -2.28
C THR A 56 4.63 -1.03 -1.55
N CYS A 57 4.42 -0.52 -0.33
CA CYS A 57 3.23 -0.86 0.45
C CYS A 57 1.94 -0.32 -0.18
N PHE A 58 1.99 0.83 -0.83
CA PHE A 58 0.87 1.38 -1.60
C PHE A 58 0.50 0.46 -2.77
N TRP A 59 1.50 -0.08 -3.47
CA TRP A 59 1.26 -1.01 -4.58
C TRP A 59 0.64 -2.33 -4.11
N GLU A 60 1.14 -2.92 -3.02
CA GLU A 60 0.52 -4.09 -2.40
C GLU A 60 -0.94 -3.82 -1.99
N LEU A 61 -1.19 -2.68 -1.34
CA LEU A 61 -2.53 -2.30 -0.90
C LEU A 61 -3.49 -2.10 -2.08
N HIS A 62 -3.01 -1.49 -3.15
CA HIS A 62 -3.76 -1.32 -4.39
C HIS A 62 -4.09 -2.66 -5.04
N LEU A 63 -3.13 -3.58 -5.14
CA LEU A 63 -3.36 -4.93 -5.65
C LEU A 63 -4.40 -5.68 -4.83
N PHE A 64 -4.32 -5.61 -3.50
CA PHE A 64 -5.32 -6.23 -2.64
C PHE A 64 -6.71 -5.66 -2.87
N ALA A 65 -6.83 -4.34 -3.06
CA ALA A 65 -8.10 -3.71 -3.37
C ALA A 65 -8.67 -4.14 -4.73
N VAL A 66 -7.82 -4.30 -5.75
CA VAL A 66 -8.19 -4.89 -7.05
C VAL A 66 -8.71 -6.32 -6.86
N LEU A 67 -7.97 -7.19 -6.16
CA LEU A 67 -8.39 -8.56 -5.89
C LEU A 67 -9.75 -8.61 -5.20
N LYS A 68 -9.94 -7.77 -4.17
CA LYS A 68 -11.21 -7.61 -3.44
C LYS A 68 -12.35 -7.19 -4.38
N GLN A 69 -12.13 -6.23 -5.26
CA GLN A 69 -13.15 -5.74 -6.20
C GLN A 69 -13.61 -6.82 -7.20
N TYR A 70 -12.72 -7.71 -7.62
CA TYR A 70 -13.05 -8.83 -8.49
C TYR A 70 -13.51 -10.10 -7.74
N GLY A 71 -13.67 -10.04 -6.41
CA GLY A 71 -14.10 -11.18 -5.60
C GLY A 71 -13.06 -12.29 -5.48
N LEU A 72 -11.77 -11.98 -5.69
CA LEU A 72 -10.66 -12.92 -5.59
C LEU A 72 -10.11 -12.94 -4.16
N SER A 73 -10.21 -14.08 -3.50
CA SER A 73 -9.74 -14.25 -2.11
C SER A 73 -8.23 -14.48 -2.06
N ALA A 74 -7.51 -13.61 -1.35
CA ALA A 74 -6.11 -13.77 -0.99
C ALA A 74 -5.98 -14.50 0.36
N ASP A 75 -5.17 -15.56 0.39
CA ASP A 75 -4.73 -16.24 1.60
C ASP A 75 -3.43 -15.62 2.12
N PHE A 76 -3.46 -15.25 3.40
CA PHE A 76 -2.36 -14.62 4.13
C PHE A 76 -1.74 -15.55 5.19
N SER A 77 -2.04 -16.86 5.13
CA SER A 77 -1.49 -17.88 6.04
C SER A 77 0.04 -17.99 5.96
N ASN A 78 0.61 -17.66 4.80
CA ASN A 78 2.05 -17.66 4.54
C ASN A 78 2.60 -16.24 4.40
N ARG A 79 3.88 -16.05 4.72
CA ARG A 79 4.59 -14.75 4.61
C ARG A 79 5.00 -14.39 3.19
N ALA A 80 5.13 -15.38 2.32
CA ALA A 80 5.49 -15.21 0.92
C ALA A 80 4.72 -16.24 0.07
N PRO A 81 4.35 -15.90 -1.18
CA PRO A 81 4.51 -14.60 -1.83
C PRO A 81 3.60 -13.52 -1.21
N ASP A 82 3.59 -12.30 -1.74
CA ASP A 82 2.75 -11.21 -1.21
C ASP A 82 1.27 -11.60 -1.16
N PHE A 83 0.76 -12.22 -2.23
CA PHE A 83 -0.58 -12.77 -2.29
C PHE A 83 -0.59 -14.18 -2.88
N TYR A 84 -1.21 -15.10 -2.15
CA TYR A 84 -1.68 -16.36 -2.70
C TYR A 84 -3.18 -16.27 -2.96
N VAL A 85 -3.59 -16.17 -4.23
CA VAL A 85 -5.01 -16.14 -4.61
C VAL A 85 -5.50 -17.57 -4.75
N THR A 86 -6.56 -17.92 -4.02
CA THR A 86 -7.08 -19.31 -3.96
C THR A 86 -8.16 -19.61 -5.00
N SER A 87 -8.68 -18.57 -5.65
CA SER A 87 -9.73 -18.69 -6.68
C SER A 87 -9.18 -19.24 -8.01
N HIS A 88 -10.04 -19.84 -8.83
CA HIS A 88 -9.73 -20.29 -10.20
C HIS A 88 -8.50 -21.21 -10.35
N GLY A 89 -8.28 -22.13 -9.40
CA GLY A 89 -7.16 -23.09 -9.47
C GLY A 89 -5.87 -22.60 -8.83
N GLY A 90 -5.87 -21.39 -8.27
CA GLY A 90 -4.80 -20.90 -7.41
C GLY A 90 -3.62 -20.27 -8.16
N PHE A 91 -3.20 -19.08 -7.76
CA PHE A 91 -2.00 -18.44 -8.31
C PHE A 91 -1.33 -17.50 -7.32
N ASN A 92 -0.05 -17.22 -7.58
CA ASN A 92 0.82 -16.43 -6.73
C ASN A 92 1.09 -15.07 -7.36
N ILE A 93 1.10 -14.01 -6.56
CA ILE A 93 1.47 -12.66 -6.96
C ILE A 93 2.59 -12.17 -6.04
N GLU A 94 3.71 -11.76 -6.65
CA GLU A 94 4.78 -11.00 -6.02
C GLU A 94 4.71 -9.55 -6.52
N ALA A 95 4.61 -8.59 -5.61
CA ALA A 95 4.41 -7.19 -5.90
C ALA A 95 5.75 -6.45 -5.91
N THR A 96 6.13 -5.89 -7.06
CA THR A 96 7.36 -5.10 -7.17
C THR A 96 7.12 -3.79 -7.89
N VAL A 97 7.82 -2.74 -7.45
CA VAL A 97 7.82 -1.42 -8.08
C VAL A 97 9.25 -1.04 -8.46
N PRO A 98 9.47 -0.37 -9.60
CA PRO A 98 10.78 0.17 -9.92
C PRO A 98 11.11 1.31 -8.95
N LEU A 99 12.12 1.11 -8.10
CA LEU A 99 12.62 2.17 -7.23
C LEU A 99 13.52 3.12 -8.03
N HIS A 100 13.32 4.42 -7.85
CA HIS A 100 14.19 5.44 -8.42
C HIS A 100 15.54 5.43 -7.70
N ALA A 101 16.64 5.51 -8.45
CA ALA A 101 17.97 5.62 -7.87
C ALA A 101 18.08 6.90 -7.02
N THR A 102 18.69 6.78 -5.85
CA THR A 102 18.96 7.89 -4.93
C THR A 102 19.69 9.01 -5.68
N GLY A 103 19.04 10.18 -5.83
CA GLY A 103 19.60 11.34 -6.55
C GLY A 103 18.99 11.64 -7.91
N SER A 104 18.04 10.82 -8.39
CA SER A 104 17.22 11.19 -9.55
C SER A 104 16.14 12.21 -9.16
N THR A 105 16.02 13.30 -9.92
CA THR A 105 14.96 14.29 -9.75
C THR A 105 13.61 13.64 -10.04
N LEU A 106 12.69 13.71 -9.07
CA LEU A 106 11.32 13.26 -9.25
C LEU A 106 10.73 13.95 -10.49
N PRO A 107 10.21 13.22 -11.48
CA PRO A 107 9.16 13.80 -12.30
C PRO A 107 8.06 14.21 -11.32
N THR A 108 7.50 15.42 -11.50
CA THR A 108 6.37 15.94 -10.70
C THR A 108 5.50 14.80 -10.21
N THR A 109 5.41 14.63 -8.88
CA THR A 109 4.59 13.60 -8.25
C THR A 109 3.23 13.60 -8.93
N LYS A 110 2.93 12.52 -9.66
CA LYS A 110 1.59 12.35 -10.22
C LYS A 110 0.63 12.40 -9.03
N PRO A 111 -0.49 13.14 -9.10
CA PRO A 111 -1.41 13.23 -7.97
C PRO A 111 -1.82 11.83 -7.54
N LEU A 112 -1.74 11.54 -6.24
CA LEU A 112 -2.16 10.25 -5.65
C LEU A 112 -3.57 9.86 -6.12
N GLU A 113 -4.41 10.89 -6.28
CA GLU A 113 -5.79 10.86 -6.78
C GLU A 113 -5.98 10.10 -8.10
N ARG A 114 -4.95 10.07 -8.96
CA ARG A 114 -5.00 9.36 -10.24
C ARG A 114 -5.01 7.83 -10.06
N PHE A 115 -4.51 7.34 -8.93
CA PHE A 115 -4.40 5.91 -8.64
C PHE A 115 -5.48 5.42 -7.68
N LEU A 116 -6.22 6.32 -7.03
CA LEU A 116 -7.28 6.01 -6.07
C LEU A 116 -8.61 5.56 -6.71
N ARG A 117 -8.62 5.32 -8.02
CA ARG A 117 -9.77 4.77 -8.74
C ARG A 117 -9.45 3.34 -9.14
N ILE A 118 -10.28 2.41 -8.70
CA ILE A 118 -10.28 1.01 -9.12
C ILE A 118 -11.66 0.72 -9.72
#